data_AF-Q8YVX0-F1
#
_entry.id   AF-Q8YVX0-F1
#
_cell.length_a   1.000
_cell.length_b   1.000
_cell.length_c   1.000
_cell.angle_alpha   90.00
_cell.angle_beta   90.00
_cell.angle_gamma   90.00
#
_symmetry.space_group_name_H-M   'P 1'
#
loop_
_entity.id
_entity.type
_entity.pdbx_description
1 polymer ?
#
loop_
_entity_poly.entity_id
_entity_poly.type
_entity_poly.pdbx_seq_one_letter_code
_entity_poly.pdbx_strand_id
1 'polypeptide(L)'
;MVTTKKAEITNMAASIYPSPVDKLLTYGDCSKMRDIPNYVQKFGFNADHVPDLIRMATDAELNNADQDSVEVWSPVHAIRVLTQLSAEAAIQPLVNLFHEVDDDWTPGELAEYFATVGAAAIPTLEAYLGDSSHDAYQLADAATALTKIAEKHPDLRDRCVAVLTQRLEDFANNDPEFNAFLIGELLDLQAVESAPVIEQAFVANRVPPFIVGDWDDVQVELGLKTREEVPEKRFALEELINYYKQELGQPRGFAPLVSKKPKKQKKNKKRK
;
A
#
# COMPACT_ATOMS: atom_id res chain seq x y z
N MET A 1 -6.65 -18.95 -33.14
CA MET A 1 -7.50 -19.32 -31.99
C MET A 1 -7.18 -18.56 -30.71
N VAL A 2 -5.97 -18.00 -30.52
CA VAL A 2 -5.65 -17.13 -29.37
C VAL A 2 -6.17 -15.69 -29.55
N THR A 3 -6.21 -15.19 -30.78
CA THR A 3 -6.67 -13.83 -31.12
C THR A 3 -8.16 -13.59 -30.90
N THR A 4 -9.00 -14.63 -31.05
CA THR A 4 -10.46 -14.49 -30.95
C THR A 4 -10.94 -14.34 -29.52
N LYS A 5 -10.28 -15.03 -28.56
CA LYS A 5 -10.64 -14.98 -27.14
C LYS A 5 -10.27 -13.66 -26.46
N LYS A 6 -9.11 -13.08 -26.84
CA LYS A 6 -8.67 -11.77 -26.32
C LYS A 6 -9.60 -10.65 -26.81
N ALA A 7 -9.98 -10.69 -28.09
CA ALA A 7 -10.96 -9.74 -28.65
C ALA A 7 -12.38 -9.87 -28.06
N GLU A 8 -12.83 -11.10 -27.73
CA GLU A 8 -14.14 -11.30 -27.08
C GLU A 8 -14.18 -10.78 -25.63
N ILE A 9 -13.09 -10.90 -24.87
CA ILE A 9 -12.99 -10.37 -23.50
C ILE A 9 -12.92 -8.83 -23.50
N THR A 10 -12.08 -8.23 -24.37
CA THR A 10 -11.99 -6.77 -24.51
C THR A 10 -13.34 -6.16 -24.99
N ASN A 11 -14.12 -6.90 -25.78
CA ASN A 11 -15.45 -6.45 -26.24
C ASN A 11 -16.56 -6.66 -25.19
N MET A 12 -16.39 -7.55 -24.22
CA MET A 12 -17.29 -7.69 -23.06
C MET A 12 -17.03 -6.60 -22.02
N ALA A 13 -15.77 -6.32 -21.65
CA ALA A 13 -15.40 -5.30 -20.68
C ALA A 13 -15.82 -3.87 -21.10
N ALA A 14 -15.69 -3.55 -22.40
CA ALA A 14 -16.19 -2.30 -22.98
C ALA A 14 -17.73 -2.15 -22.89
N SER A 15 -18.48 -3.22 -22.64
CA SER A 15 -19.94 -3.16 -22.45
C SER A 15 -20.38 -2.92 -20.99
N ILE A 16 -19.45 -3.06 -20.03
CA ILE A 16 -19.76 -2.96 -18.60
C ILE A 16 -19.58 -1.52 -18.10
N TYR A 17 -18.60 -0.78 -18.61
CA TYR A 17 -18.34 0.61 -18.21
C TYR A 17 -18.90 1.61 -19.25
N PRO A 18 -19.69 2.62 -18.85
CA PRO A 18 -20.18 3.63 -19.79
C PRO A 18 -19.07 4.62 -20.16
N SER A 19 -19.22 5.27 -21.31
CA SER A 19 -18.31 6.35 -21.70
C SER A 19 -18.47 7.57 -20.80
N PRO A 20 -17.38 8.26 -20.38
CA PRO A 20 -15.99 8.07 -20.82
C PRO A 20 -15.15 7.10 -19.97
N VAL A 21 -15.73 6.40 -18.98
CA VAL A 21 -15.00 5.46 -18.10
C VAL A 21 -14.40 4.30 -18.90
N ASP A 22 -15.12 3.80 -19.92
CA ASP A 22 -14.64 2.77 -20.85
C ASP A 22 -13.28 3.09 -21.51
N LYS A 23 -12.96 4.37 -21.70
CA LYS A 23 -11.68 4.79 -22.30
C LYS A 23 -10.49 4.42 -21.43
N LEU A 24 -10.66 4.30 -20.12
CA LEU A 24 -9.60 3.95 -19.18
C LEU A 24 -9.12 2.50 -19.38
N LEU A 25 -9.97 1.61 -19.89
CA LEU A 25 -9.64 0.20 -20.18
C LEU A 25 -8.48 0.03 -21.17
N THR A 26 -8.27 1.03 -22.02
CA THR A 26 -7.28 0.97 -23.10
C THR A 26 -6.33 2.17 -23.09
N TYR A 27 -6.37 2.99 -22.05
CA TYR A 27 -5.70 4.30 -22.07
C TYR A 27 -4.18 4.19 -22.07
N GLY A 28 -3.63 3.26 -21.29
CA GLY A 28 -2.21 2.96 -21.34
C GLY A 28 -1.67 2.35 -20.05
N ASP A 29 -0.38 2.07 -20.10
CA ASP A 29 0.38 1.53 -18.97
C ASP A 29 0.87 2.68 -18.09
N CYS A 30 0.42 2.75 -16.83
CA CYS A 30 0.79 3.83 -15.91
C CYS A 30 2.29 3.85 -15.60
N SER A 31 2.97 2.70 -15.58
CA SER A 31 4.41 2.62 -15.29
C SER A 31 5.27 3.29 -16.35
N LYS A 32 4.73 3.44 -17.57
CA LYS A 32 5.40 4.09 -18.70
C LYS A 32 5.08 5.58 -18.82
N MET A 33 4.19 6.11 -17.98
CA MET A 33 3.79 7.52 -18.01
C MET A 33 4.81 8.36 -17.24
N ARG A 34 5.32 9.42 -17.88
CA ARG A 34 6.22 10.38 -17.22
C ARG A 34 5.47 11.38 -16.34
N ASP A 35 4.29 11.78 -16.79
CA ASP A 35 3.43 12.78 -16.15
C ASP A 35 2.02 12.22 -16.01
N ILE A 36 1.33 12.59 -14.93
CA ILE A 36 -0.09 12.24 -14.73
C ILE A 36 -0.94 13.15 -15.62
N PRO A 37 -1.71 12.62 -16.59
CA PRO A 37 -2.55 13.43 -17.45
C PRO A 37 -3.70 14.10 -16.69
N ASN A 38 -4.16 15.26 -17.15
CA ASN A 38 -5.43 15.81 -16.69
C ASN A 38 -6.59 15.04 -17.34
N TYR A 39 -7.07 13.97 -16.69
CA TYR A 39 -8.12 13.08 -17.18
C TYR A 39 -9.44 13.83 -17.31
N VAL A 40 -9.75 14.69 -16.33
CA VAL A 40 -10.96 15.53 -16.30
C VAL A 40 -11.08 16.37 -17.57
N GLN A 41 -10.05 17.14 -17.89
CA GLN A 41 -10.03 17.98 -19.09
C GLN A 41 -9.98 17.14 -20.37
N LYS A 42 -9.20 16.06 -20.38
CA LYS A 42 -8.96 15.24 -21.59
C LYS A 42 -10.18 14.44 -22.02
N PHE A 43 -10.93 13.90 -21.06
CA PHE A 43 -12.03 12.99 -21.32
C PHE A 43 -13.40 13.52 -20.93
N GLY A 44 -13.46 14.66 -20.25
CA GLY A 44 -14.71 15.26 -19.78
C GLY A 44 -15.27 14.57 -18.53
N PHE A 45 -14.42 13.95 -17.71
CA PHE A 45 -14.87 13.39 -16.43
C PHE A 45 -15.43 14.49 -15.52
N ASN A 46 -16.41 14.12 -14.71
CA ASN A 46 -17.10 14.99 -13.77
C ASN A 46 -17.78 14.11 -12.70
N ALA A 47 -18.49 14.73 -11.76
CA ALA A 47 -19.14 14.04 -10.64
C ALA A 47 -20.12 12.93 -11.06
N ASP A 48 -20.79 13.04 -12.20
CA ASP A 48 -21.77 12.02 -12.67
C ASP A 48 -21.09 10.67 -12.97
N HIS A 49 -19.78 10.68 -13.21
CA HIS A 49 -19.01 9.47 -13.52
C HIS A 49 -18.40 8.80 -12.29
N VAL A 50 -18.46 9.44 -11.11
CA VAL A 50 -17.86 8.92 -9.87
C VAL A 50 -18.32 7.50 -9.53
N PRO A 51 -19.62 7.13 -9.64
CA PRO A 51 -20.06 5.76 -9.34
C PRO A 51 -19.38 4.69 -10.21
N ASP A 52 -19.21 4.94 -11.51
CA ASP A 52 -18.56 4.00 -12.42
C ASP A 52 -17.04 3.99 -12.27
N LEU A 53 -16.43 5.13 -11.92
CA LEU A 53 -15.01 5.21 -11.58
C LEU A 53 -14.70 4.44 -10.30
N ILE A 54 -15.54 4.54 -9.27
CA ILE A 54 -15.43 3.73 -8.05
C ILE A 54 -15.52 2.25 -8.43
N ARG A 55 -16.53 1.87 -9.22
CA ARG A 55 -16.70 0.49 -9.64
C ARG A 55 -15.48 -0.05 -10.40
N MET A 56 -14.84 0.76 -11.24
CA MET A 56 -13.62 0.38 -11.96
C MET A 56 -12.42 0.25 -11.02
N ALA A 57 -12.25 1.19 -10.09
CA ALA A 57 -11.15 1.16 -9.12
C ALA A 57 -11.21 -0.08 -8.22
N THR A 58 -12.43 -0.52 -7.87
CA THR A 58 -12.66 -1.68 -7.00
C THR A 58 -13.03 -2.95 -7.77
N ASP A 59 -12.78 -3.01 -9.07
CA ASP A 59 -13.11 -4.18 -9.88
C ASP A 59 -12.05 -5.29 -9.66
N ALA A 60 -12.43 -6.35 -8.97
CA ALA A 60 -11.53 -7.46 -8.67
C ALA A 60 -10.98 -8.16 -9.92
N GLU A 61 -11.73 -8.20 -11.04
CA GLU A 61 -11.22 -8.81 -12.28
C GLU A 61 -10.15 -7.93 -12.93
N LEU A 62 -10.30 -6.59 -12.84
CA LEU A 62 -9.30 -5.65 -13.36
C LEU A 62 -8.06 -5.59 -12.46
N ASN A 63 -8.25 -5.53 -11.14
CA ASN A 63 -7.14 -5.52 -10.17
C ASN A 63 -6.29 -6.82 -10.23
N ASN A 64 -6.90 -7.95 -10.61
CA ASN A 64 -6.21 -9.24 -10.77
C ASN A 64 -5.96 -9.61 -12.25
N ALA A 65 -6.05 -8.65 -13.16
CA ALA A 65 -5.81 -8.90 -14.58
C ALA A 65 -4.35 -9.28 -14.85
N ASP A 66 -4.08 -9.82 -16.04
CA ASP A 66 -2.72 -10.17 -16.48
C ASP A 66 -1.82 -8.92 -16.44
N GLN A 67 -0.67 -9.00 -15.78
CA GLN A 67 0.28 -7.89 -15.63
C GLN A 67 0.82 -7.38 -16.99
N ASP A 68 0.82 -8.22 -18.02
CA ASP A 68 1.20 -7.84 -19.39
C ASP A 68 0.02 -7.20 -20.17
N SER A 69 -1.18 -7.13 -19.59
CA SER A 69 -2.36 -6.50 -20.20
C SER A 69 -2.38 -4.99 -19.99
N VAL A 70 -3.12 -4.27 -20.84
CA VAL A 70 -3.35 -2.84 -20.61
C VAL A 70 -4.49 -2.66 -19.61
N GLU A 71 -5.46 -3.58 -19.58
CA GLU A 71 -6.63 -3.48 -18.72
C GLU A 71 -6.28 -3.50 -17.20
N VAL A 72 -5.17 -4.12 -16.80
CA VAL A 72 -4.68 -4.10 -15.41
C VAL A 72 -4.39 -2.69 -14.87
N TRP A 73 -4.17 -1.72 -15.76
CA TRP A 73 -3.92 -0.32 -15.39
C TRP A 73 -5.19 0.52 -15.24
N SER A 74 -6.35 -0.04 -15.58
CA SER A 74 -7.63 0.69 -15.53
C SER A 74 -8.01 1.14 -14.12
N PRO A 75 -7.85 0.30 -13.06
CA PRO A 75 -8.13 0.72 -11.69
C PRO A 75 -7.25 1.89 -11.25
N VAL A 76 -5.95 1.83 -11.54
CA VAL A 76 -5.00 2.93 -11.26
C VAL A 76 -5.42 4.22 -11.97
N HIS A 77 -5.81 4.13 -13.24
CA HIS A 77 -6.38 5.28 -13.96
C HIS A 77 -7.64 5.82 -13.29
N ALA A 78 -8.55 4.95 -12.87
CA ALA A 78 -9.79 5.35 -12.21
C ALA A 78 -9.52 6.07 -10.89
N ILE A 79 -8.60 5.56 -10.05
CA ILE A 79 -8.16 6.23 -8.81
C ILE A 79 -7.62 7.63 -9.12
N ARG A 80 -6.74 7.78 -10.12
CA ARG A 80 -6.23 9.10 -10.55
C ARG A 80 -7.34 10.07 -10.97
N VAL A 81 -8.39 9.59 -11.63
CA VAL A 81 -9.55 10.44 -11.97
C VAL A 81 -10.33 10.82 -10.71
N LEU A 82 -10.59 9.87 -9.81
CA LEU A 82 -11.25 10.13 -8.52
C LEU A 82 -10.49 11.16 -7.68
N THR A 83 -9.15 11.10 -7.69
CA THR A 83 -8.26 12.09 -7.07
C THR A 83 -8.45 13.47 -7.69
N GLN A 84 -8.41 13.59 -9.03
CA GLN A 84 -8.60 14.87 -9.72
C GLN A 84 -10.00 15.49 -9.51
N LEU A 85 -10.99 14.65 -9.19
CA LEU A 85 -12.34 15.08 -8.86
C LEU A 85 -12.55 15.33 -7.36
N SER A 86 -11.56 15.04 -6.50
CA SER A 86 -11.69 15.06 -5.03
C SER A 86 -12.94 14.32 -4.56
N ALA A 87 -13.21 13.14 -5.12
CA ALA A 87 -14.51 12.48 -5.02
C ALA A 87 -14.74 11.81 -3.64
N GLU A 88 -15.25 12.54 -2.65
CA GLU A 88 -15.48 12.04 -1.28
C GLU A 88 -16.29 10.72 -1.20
N ALA A 89 -17.21 10.48 -2.14
CA ALA A 89 -17.98 9.23 -2.19
C ALA A 89 -17.09 7.97 -2.38
N ALA A 90 -15.85 8.13 -2.84
CA ALA A 90 -14.89 7.06 -3.02
C ALA A 90 -14.06 6.76 -1.76
N ILE A 91 -14.18 7.53 -0.66
CA ILE A 91 -13.39 7.31 0.56
C ILE A 91 -13.54 5.87 1.07
N GLN A 92 -14.76 5.43 1.40
CA GLN A 92 -14.95 4.09 1.97
C GLN A 92 -14.61 2.97 0.97
N PRO A 93 -15.04 3.02 -0.31
CA PRO A 93 -14.65 2.01 -1.29
C PRO A 93 -13.13 1.87 -1.46
N LEU A 94 -12.40 2.98 -1.49
CA LEU A 94 -10.95 2.96 -1.70
C LEU A 94 -10.16 2.58 -0.44
N VAL A 95 -10.67 2.87 0.77
CA VAL A 95 -10.06 2.37 2.00
C VAL A 95 -10.07 0.84 2.05
N ASN A 96 -11.10 0.20 1.51
CA ASN A 96 -11.17 -1.26 1.47
C ASN A 96 -10.09 -1.88 0.55
N LEU A 97 -9.53 -1.12 -0.39
CA LEU A 97 -8.52 -1.65 -1.31
C LEU A 97 -7.20 -2.00 -0.61
N PHE A 98 -6.90 -1.39 0.55
CA PHE A 98 -5.70 -1.72 1.32
C PHE A 98 -5.59 -3.22 1.62
N HIS A 99 -6.70 -3.93 1.83
CA HIS A 99 -6.70 -5.38 2.07
C HIS A 99 -7.11 -6.25 0.88
N GLU A 100 -7.56 -5.65 -0.23
CA GLU A 100 -8.02 -6.37 -1.42
C GLU A 100 -6.96 -6.48 -2.51
N VAL A 101 -5.95 -5.60 -2.50
CA VAL A 101 -4.95 -5.49 -3.57
C VAL A 101 -3.53 -5.51 -2.99
N ASP A 102 -2.74 -6.48 -3.44
CA ASP A 102 -1.32 -6.63 -3.08
C ASP A 102 -0.47 -6.30 -4.33
N ASP A 103 -0.26 -4.99 -4.58
CA ASP A 103 0.57 -4.48 -5.67
C ASP A 103 1.38 -3.22 -5.27
N ASP A 104 2.45 -2.93 -6.02
CA ASP A 104 3.39 -1.84 -5.72
C ASP A 104 2.89 -0.42 -6.09
N TRP A 105 1.74 -0.29 -6.77
CA TRP A 105 1.25 0.96 -7.37
C TRP A 105 0.08 1.55 -6.60
N THR A 106 -0.88 0.71 -6.23
CA THR A 106 -2.14 1.09 -5.59
C THR A 106 -1.92 1.84 -4.27
N PRO A 107 -1.02 1.42 -3.35
CA PRO A 107 -0.79 2.15 -2.10
C PRO A 107 -0.42 3.62 -2.31
N GLY A 108 0.47 3.91 -3.27
CA GLY A 108 0.88 5.28 -3.59
C GLY A 108 -0.25 6.13 -4.16
N GLU A 109 -1.09 5.55 -5.02
CA GLU A 109 -2.24 6.24 -5.62
C GLU A 109 -3.36 6.49 -4.60
N LEU A 110 -3.59 5.55 -3.69
CA LEU A 110 -4.51 5.70 -2.56
C LEU A 110 -4.04 6.80 -1.61
N ALA A 111 -2.75 6.83 -1.26
CA ALA A 111 -2.19 7.87 -0.41
C ALA A 111 -2.39 9.28 -1.01
N GLU A 112 -2.12 9.47 -2.31
CA GLU A 112 -2.35 10.74 -3.00
C GLU A 112 -3.85 11.10 -3.10
N TYR A 113 -4.72 10.11 -3.30
CA TYR A 113 -6.17 10.28 -3.26
C TYR A 113 -6.63 10.82 -1.89
N PHE A 114 -6.26 10.15 -0.80
CA PHE A 114 -6.66 10.55 0.55
C PHE A 114 -6.08 11.89 0.94
N ALA A 115 -4.82 12.17 0.59
CA ALA A 115 -4.22 13.48 0.76
C ALA A 115 -5.01 14.58 0.01
N THR A 116 -5.50 14.29 -1.19
CA THR A 116 -6.29 15.24 -1.98
C THR A 116 -7.67 15.51 -1.38
N VAL A 117 -8.32 14.49 -0.84
CA VAL A 117 -9.62 14.62 -0.16
C VAL A 117 -9.48 15.32 1.21
N GLY A 118 -8.37 15.07 1.93
CA GLY A 118 -8.03 15.75 3.17
C GLY A 118 -8.95 15.37 4.34
N ALA A 119 -9.47 16.39 5.04
CA ALA A 119 -10.14 16.23 6.34
C ALA A 119 -11.32 15.24 6.36
N ALA A 120 -11.99 15.06 5.22
CA ALA A 120 -13.13 14.15 5.09
C ALA A 120 -12.72 12.66 5.17
N ALA A 121 -11.48 12.32 4.80
CA ALA A 121 -10.99 10.94 4.82
C ALA A 121 -10.54 10.47 6.22
N ILE A 122 -10.12 11.40 7.10
CA ILE A 122 -9.53 11.09 8.40
C ILE A 122 -10.40 10.14 9.25
N PRO A 123 -11.73 10.36 9.44
CA PRO A 123 -12.54 9.46 10.26
C PRO A 123 -12.58 8.01 9.75
N THR A 124 -12.58 7.82 8.43
CA THR A 124 -12.62 6.48 7.84
C THR A 124 -11.27 5.78 7.97
N LEU A 125 -10.16 6.50 7.79
CA LEU A 125 -8.82 5.97 8.01
C LEU A 125 -8.58 5.62 9.48
N GLU A 126 -9.03 6.47 10.41
CA GLU A 126 -9.00 6.20 11.85
C GLU A 126 -9.79 4.94 12.22
N ALA A 127 -11.00 4.80 11.67
CA ALA A 127 -11.82 3.59 11.89
C ALA A 127 -11.14 2.33 11.33
N TYR A 128 -10.48 2.42 10.17
CA TYR A 128 -9.73 1.32 9.57
C TYR A 128 -8.53 0.91 10.45
N LEU A 129 -7.77 1.90 10.95
CA LEU A 129 -6.65 1.67 11.87
C LEU A 129 -7.10 1.01 13.19
N GLY A 130 -8.30 1.32 13.65
CA GLY A 130 -8.89 0.73 14.86
C GLY A 130 -9.39 -0.71 14.71
N ASP A 131 -9.48 -1.23 13.49
CA ASP A 131 -9.88 -2.61 13.23
C ASP A 131 -8.65 -3.55 13.23
N SER A 132 -8.44 -4.23 14.36
CA SER A 132 -7.33 -5.16 14.54
C SER A 132 -7.47 -6.48 13.77
N SER A 133 -8.50 -6.63 12.92
CA SER A 133 -8.61 -7.79 12.02
C SER A 133 -7.75 -7.66 10.76
N HIS A 134 -7.29 -6.45 10.44
CA HIS A 134 -6.34 -6.18 9.37
C HIS A 134 -4.90 -6.50 9.79
N ASP A 135 -4.05 -6.85 8.82
CA ASP A 135 -2.63 -7.10 9.08
C ASP A 135 -1.81 -5.81 9.23
N ALA A 136 -0.57 -5.96 9.69
CA ALA A 136 0.33 -4.85 9.98
C ALA A 136 0.61 -3.95 8.75
N TYR A 137 0.69 -4.52 7.55
CA TYR A 137 1.00 -3.80 6.32
C TYR A 137 -0.21 -3.00 5.83
N GLN A 138 -1.40 -3.61 5.89
CA GLN A 138 -2.67 -2.94 5.58
C GLN A 138 -2.92 -1.75 6.52
N LEU A 139 -2.64 -1.92 7.80
CA LEU A 139 -2.73 -0.84 8.78
C LEU A 139 -1.66 0.23 8.54
N ALA A 140 -0.46 -0.15 8.11
CA ALA A 140 0.60 0.79 7.76
C ALA A 140 0.18 1.68 6.57
N ASP A 141 -0.45 1.14 5.53
CA ASP A 141 -0.93 1.95 4.40
C ASP A 141 -1.94 3.03 4.82
N ALA A 142 -2.85 2.70 5.74
CA ALA A 142 -3.78 3.67 6.30
C ALA A 142 -3.07 4.74 7.14
N ALA A 143 -2.01 4.37 7.87
CA ALA A 143 -1.17 5.30 8.61
C ALA A 143 -0.41 6.25 7.66
N THR A 144 0.19 5.72 6.59
CA THR A 144 0.84 6.51 5.53
C THR A 144 -0.13 7.50 4.88
N ALA A 145 -1.38 7.10 4.63
CA ALA A 145 -2.40 8.00 4.10
C ALA A 145 -2.68 9.19 5.04
N LEU A 146 -2.72 8.99 6.36
CA LEU A 146 -2.87 10.07 7.34
C LEU A 146 -1.67 11.03 7.34
N THR A 147 -0.45 10.50 7.23
CA THR A 147 0.78 11.29 7.09
C THR A 147 0.72 12.16 5.84
N LYS A 148 0.35 11.59 4.69
CA LYS A 148 0.24 12.32 3.42
C LYS A 148 -0.85 13.40 3.47
N ILE A 149 -1.95 13.18 4.19
CA ILE A 149 -2.93 14.23 4.49
C ILE A 149 -2.27 15.38 5.28
N ALA A 150 -1.53 15.09 6.34
CA ALA A 150 -0.89 16.10 7.17
C ALA A 150 0.21 16.89 6.44
N GLU A 151 0.99 16.23 5.58
CA GLU A 151 1.99 16.89 4.73
C GLU A 151 1.34 17.85 3.73
N LYS A 152 0.22 17.45 3.11
CA LYS A 152 -0.49 18.25 2.11
C LYS A 152 -1.34 19.36 2.73
N HIS A 153 -1.86 19.13 3.95
CA HIS A 153 -2.70 20.06 4.72
C HIS A 153 -2.10 20.26 6.12
N PRO A 154 -1.14 21.18 6.29
CA PRO A 154 -0.46 21.38 7.58
C PRO A 154 -1.39 21.77 8.73
N ASP A 155 -2.56 22.35 8.45
CA ASP A 155 -3.61 22.65 9.43
C ASP A 155 -4.30 21.40 10.00
N LEU A 156 -4.18 20.25 9.31
CA LEU A 156 -4.69 18.96 9.77
C LEU A 156 -3.64 18.11 10.48
N ARG A 157 -2.37 18.55 10.53
CA ARG A 157 -1.25 17.80 11.12
C ARG A 157 -1.57 17.29 12.51
N ASP A 158 -1.97 18.16 13.43
CA ASP A 158 -2.21 17.80 14.83
C ASP A 158 -3.31 16.74 14.98
N ARG A 159 -4.29 16.75 14.08
CA ARG A 159 -5.37 15.75 14.06
C ARG A 159 -4.85 14.39 13.57
N CYS A 160 -4.05 14.34 12.51
CA CYS A 160 -3.45 13.09 12.04
C CYS A 160 -2.46 12.52 13.06
N VAL A 161 -1.60 13.37 13.64
CA VAL A 161 -0.69 12.98 14.71
C VAL A 161 -1.47 12.36 15.86
N ALA A 162 -2.54 13.01 16.34
CA ALA A 162 -3.35 12.47 17.44
C ALA A 162 -3.89 11.06 17.15
N VAL A 163 -4.37 10.79 15.92
CA VAL A 163 -4.84 9.46 15.52
C VAL A 163 -3.71 8.43 15.56
N LEU A 164 -2.55 8.76 14.99
CA LEU A 164 -1.37 7.87 14.96
C LEU A 164 -0.84 7.60 16.38
N THR A 165 -0.72 8.65 17.20
CA THR A 165 -0.31 8.54 18.61
C THR A 165 -1.27 7.66 19.39
N GLN A 166 -2.58 7.88 19.26
CA GLN A 166 -3.59 7.08 19.94
C GLN A 166 -3.53 5.61 19.51
N ARG A 167 -3.25 5.33 18.24
CA ARG A 167 -3.07 3.94 17.78
C ARG A 167 -1.80 3.31 18.38
N LEU A 168 -0.72 4.08 18.52
CA LEU A 168 0.53 3.64 19.15
C LEU A 168 0.38 3.42 20.66
N GLU A 169 -0.52 4.12 21.36
CA GLU A 169 -0.79 3.87 22.79
C GLU A 169 -1.20 2.42 23.09
N ASP A 170 -1.71 1.69 22.08
CA ASP A 170 -2.03 0.26 22.15
C ASP A 170 -0.84 -0.66 21.78
N PHE A 171 0.41 -0.17 21.87
CA PHE A 171 1.63 -0.88 21.47
C PHE A 171 1.79 -2.29 22.07
N ALA A 172 1.16 -2.55 23.22
CA ALA A 172 1.17 -3.85 23.88
C ALA A 172 0.40 -4.91 23.08
N ASN A 173 -0.68 -4.53 22.39
CA ASN A 173 -1.53 -5.43 21.62
C ASN A 173 -1.28 -5.34 20.11
N ASN A 174 -0.72 -4.23 19.63
CA ASN A 174 -0.31 -4.07 18.24
C ASN A 174 0.79 -5.06 17.87
N ASP A 175 0.83 -5.43 16.58
CA ASP A 175 1.99 -6.07 15.98
C ASP A 175 3.26 -5.19 16.17
N PRO A 176 4.42 -5.76 16.52
CA PRO A 176 5.63 -4.98 16.71
C PRO A 176 6.09 -4.22 15.46
N GLU A 177 6.01 -4.81 14.26
CA GLU A 177 6.38 -4.11 13.02
C GLU A 177 5.43 -2.95 12.78
N PHE A 178 4.14 -3.15 13.03
CA PHE A 178 3.15 -2.06 12.95
C PHE A 178 3.45 -0.92 13.92
N ASN A 179 3.90 -1.19 15.15
CA ASN A 179 4.36 -0.15 16.06
C ASN A 179 5.54 0.65 15.49
N ALA A 180 6.49 -0.04 14.84
CA ALA A 180 7.59 0.65 14.17
C ALA A 180 7.09 1.50 13.00
N PHE A 181 6.17 1.01 12.18
CA PHE A 181 5.58 1.81 11.09
C PHE A 181 4.89 3.06 11.62
N LEU A 182 4.07 2.96 12.67
CA LEU A 182 3.45 4.12 13.32
C LEU A 182 4.49 5.14 13.81
N ILE A 183 5.61 4.68 14.38
CA ILE A 183 6.70 5.55 14.81
C ILE A 183 7.33 6.25 13.59
N GLY A 184 7.58 5.54 12.49
CA GLY A 184 8.07 6.13 11.24
C GLY A 184 7.18 7.26 10.74
N GLU A 185 5.87 7.03 10.69
CA GLU A 185 4.88 8.06 10.31
C GLU A 185 4.92 9.28 11.25
N LEU A 186 5.07 9.06 12.56
CA LEU A 186 5.19 10.13 13.55
C LEU A 186 6.50 10.93 13.40
N LEU A 187 7.59 10.27 12.99
CA LEU A 187 8.88 10.92 12.71
C LEU A 187 8.81 11.79 11.46
N ASP A 188 8.18 11.30 10.38
CA ASP A 188 7.95 12.07 9.16
C ASP A 188 7.15 13.35 9.45
N LEU A 189 6.19 13.28 10.38
CA LEU A 189 5.42 14.45 10.85
C LEU A 189 6.12 15.30 11.91
N GLN A 190 7.34 14.92 12.33
CA GLN A 190 8.10 15.60 13.39
C GLN A 190 7.30 15.72 14.69
N ALA A 191 6.59 14.66 15.07
CA ALA A 191 5.65 14.63 16.20
C ALA A 191 6.34 14.51 17.56
N VAL A 192 7.09 15.54 17.96
CA VAL A 192 7.79 15.62 19.25
C VAL A 192 6.83 15.38 20.43
N GLU A 193 5.58 15.81 20.32
CA GLU A 193 4.51 15.58 21.28
C GLU A 193 4.21 14.10 21.55
N SER A 194 4.57 13.19 20.63
CA SER A 194 4.39 11.75 20.76
C SER A 194 5.58 11.05 21.44
N ALA A 195 6.69 11.75 21.68
CA ALA A 195 7.89 11.18 22.27
C ALA A 195 7.64 10.33 23.54
N PRO A 196 6.76 10.72 24.49
CA PRO A 196 6.51 9.92 25.68
C PRO A 196 5.91 8.52 25.41
N VAL A 197 5.02 8.39 24.42
CA VAL A 197 4.44 7.07 24.06
C VAL A 197 5.44 6.23 23.27
N ILE A 198 6.25 6.89 22.41
CA ILE A 198 7.30 6.22 21.63
C ILE A 198 8.35 5.62 22.58
N GLU A 199 8.80 6.39 23.58
CA GLU A 199 9.72 5.90 24.62
C GLU A 199 9.13 4.69 25.37
N GLN A 200 7.86 4.75 25.77
CA GLN A 200 7.18 3.64 26.45
C GLN A 200 7.15 2.37 25.61
N ALA A 201 6.90 2.48 24.30
CA ALA A 201 6.88 1.35 23.38
C ALA A 201 8.27 0.69 23.25
N PHE A 202 9.35 1.49 23.19
CA PHE A 202 10.73 0.99 23.20
C PHE A 202 11.10 0.34 24.54
N VAL A 203 10.77 0.97 25.66
CA VAL A 203 11.02 0.42 27.01
C VAL A 203 10.29 -0.92 27.20
N ALA A 204 9.10 -1.06 26.64
CA ALA A 204 8.33 -2.29 26.66
C ALA A 204 8.85 -3.37 25.69
N ASN A 205 9.90 -3.08 24.91
CA ASN A 205 10.44 -3.93 23.85
C ASN A 205 9.34 -4.36 22.84
N ARG A 206 8.47 -3.41 22.49
CA ARG A 206 7.35 -3.58 21.55
C ARG A 206 7.61 -2.93 20.19
N VAL A 207 8.85 -2.48 19.96
CA VAL A 207 9.28 -1.83 18.72
C VAL A 207 10.54 -2.53 18.21
N PRO A 208 10.53 -3.10 16.99
CA PRO A 208 11.72 -3.60 16.34
C PRO A 208 12.62 -2.44 15.88
N PRO A 209 13.85 -2.32 16.42
CA PRO A 209 14.69 -1.15 16.16
C PRO A 209 15.37 -1.15 14.78
N PHE A 210 15.29 -2.24 14.01
CA PHE A 210 15.88 -2.30 12.67
C PHE A 210 14.97 -1.72 11.57
N ILE A 211 13.73 -1.33 11.91
CA ILE A 211 12.81 -0.66 10.98
C ILE A 211 12.99 0.87 11.08
N VAL A 212 12.96 1.42 12.30
CA VAL A 212 12.96 2.89 12.55
C VAL A 212 14.15 3.39 13.37
N GLY A 213 15.17 2.55 13.60
CA GLY A 213 16.23 2.85 14.56
C GLY A 213 15.84 2.53 16.00
N ASP A 214 16.78 2.66 16.92
CA ASP A 214 16.45 2.57 18.35
C ASP A 214 16.01 3.92 18.92
N TRP A 215 15.68 3.94 20.21
CA TRP A 215 15.23 5.16 20.88
C TRP A 215 16.24 6.32 20.84
N ASP A 216 17.54 6.03 20.77
CA ASP A 216 18.56 7.07 20.64
C ASP A 216 18.53 7.69 19.25
N ASP A 217 18.37 6.88 18.19
CA ASP A 217 18.17 7.39 16.82
C ASP A 217 16.89 8.21 16.70
N VAL A 218 15.77 7.72 17.26
CA VAL A 218 14.47 8.41 17.25
C VAL A 218 14.53 9.76 17.99
N GLN A 219 15.21 9.84 19.13
CA GLN A 219 15.39 11.13 19.83
C GLN A 219 16.17 12.15 18.98
N VAL A 220 17.15 11.68 18.20
CA VAL A 220 17.90 12.56 17.28
C VAL A 220 16.99 13.05 16.15
N GLU A 221 16.18 12.16 15.58
CA GLU A 221 15.28 12.48 14.49
C GLU A 221 14.15 13.44 14.90
N LEU A 222 13.65 13.33 16.13
CA LEU A 222 12.71 14.28 16.73
C LEU A 222 13.37 15.58 17.22
N GLY A 223 14.70 15.71 17.11
CA GLY A 223 15.44 16.89 17.57
C GLY A 223 15.50 17.05 19.10
N LEU A 224 15.26 15.97 19.86
CA LEU A 224 15.35 15.95 21.33
C LEU A 224 16.80 15.85 21.81
N LYS A 225 17.69 15.27 20.98
CA LYS A 225 19.14 15.16 21.22
C LYS A 225 19.90 15.44 19.93
N THR A 226 21.16 15.83 20.04
CA THR A 226 22.08 15.85 18.89
C THR A 226 22.75 14.49 18.69
N ARG A 227 23.31 14.24 17.51
CA ARG A 227 23.95 12.95 17.23
C ARG A 227 25.17 12.69 18.13
N GLU A 228 25.83 13.74 18.61
CA GLU A 228 26.99 13.65 19.50
C GLU A 228 26.62 13.25 20.94
N GLU A 229 25.35 13.40 21.34
CA GLU A 229 24.87 13.10 22.69
C GLU A 229 24.51 11.62 22.88
N VAL A 230 24.41 10.86 21.79
CA VAL A 230 23.99 9.46 21.81
C VAL A 230 25.05 8.53 21.21
N PRO A 231 25.22 7.31 21.75
CA PRO A 231 26.12 6.34 21.16
C PRO A 231 25.60 5.90 19.79
N GLU A 232 26.50 5.83 18.79
CA GLU A 232 26.15 5.19 17.51
C GLU A 232 26.01 3.69 17.72
N LYS A 233 24.78 3.19 17.67
CA LYS A 233 24.51 1.76 17.65
C LYS A 233 24.43 1.28 16.21
N ARG A 234 25.18 0.23 15.88
CA ARG A 234 25.02 -0.52 14.63
C ARG A 234 24.52 -1.90 14.97
N PHE A 235 23.36 -2.25 14.43
CA PHE A 235 22.83 -3.60 14.58
C PHE A 235 23.72 -4.58 13.83
N ALA A 236 24.09 -5.67 14.51
CA ALA A 236 24.84 -6.73 13.85
C ALA A 236 23.94 -7.47 12.87
N LEU A 237 24.50 -7.96 11.76
CA LEU A 237 23.74 -8.76 10.79
C LEU A 237 23.11 -9.99 11.45
N GLU A 238 23.78 -10.56 12.45
CA GLU A 238 23.29 -11.68 13.25
C GLU A 238 22.02 -11.33 14.05
N GLU A 239 21.91 -10.11 14.59
CA GLU A 239 20.73 -9.65 15.32
C GLU A 239 19.52 -9.52 14.39
N LEU A 240 19.74 -8.94 13.21
CA LEU A 240 18.73 -8.83 12.15
C LEU A 240 18.26 -10.22 11.70
N ILE A 241 19.19 -11.13 11.43
CA ILE A 241 18.90 -12.51 11.04
C ILE A 241 18.11 -13.22 12.13
N ASN A 242 18.46 -13.03 13.40
CA ASN A 242 17.78 -13.69 14.51
C ASN A 242 16.34 -13.18 14.69
N TYR A 243 16.10 -11.88 14.52
CA TYR A 243 14.74 -11.32 14.53
C TYR A 243 13.88 -11.97 13.44
N TYR A 244 14.31 -11.90 12.17
CA TYR A 244 13.52 -12.45 11.07
C TYR A 244 13.42 -13.97 11.10
N LYS A 245 14.36 -14.70 11.72
CA LYS A 245 14.22 -16.16 11.94
C LYS A 245 13.18 -16.52 13.00
N GLN A 246 12.89 -15.63 13.94
CA GLN A 246 11.86 -15.84 14.95
C GLN A 246 10.47 -15.54 14.38
N GLU A 247 10.35 -14.53 13.52
CA GLU A 247 9.11 -14.15 12.82
C GLU A 247 8.80 -15.07 11.62
N LEU A 248 9.79 -15.36 10.78
CA LEU A 248 9.69 -16.35 9.72
C LEU A 248 9.83 -17.75 10.34
N GLY A 249 8.73 -18.34 10.81
CA GLY A 249 8.66 -19.78 11.06
C GLY A 249 9.29 -20.58 9.89
N GLN A 250 9.78 -21.80 10.16
CA GLN A 250 10.69 -22.56 9.28
C GLN A 250 10.52 -22.26 7.78
N PRO A 251 11.60 -21.94 7.05
CA PRO A 251 11.51 -21.62 5.63
C PRO A 251 10.75 -22.72 4.91
N ARG A 252 9.61 -22.37 4.29
CA ARG A 252 8.96 -23.24 3.31
C ARG A 252 9.94 -23.32 2.15
N GLY A 253 10.82 -24.32 2.19
CA GLY A 253 11.90 -24.49 1.23
C GLY A 253 11.37 -24.34 -0.18
N PHE A 254 12.17 -23.73 -1.06
CA PHE A 254 11.87 -23.65 -2.48
C PHE A 254 11.35 -25.00 -2.96
N ALA A 255 10.18 -25.01 -3.60
CA ALA A 255 9.63 -26.20 -4.22
C ALA A 255 10.74 -26.87 -5.03
N PRO A 256 10.99 -28.19 -4.87
CA PRO A 256 12.03 -28.85 -5.64
C PRO A 256 11.76 -28.60 -7.12
N LEU A 257 12.77 -28.10 -7.85
CA LEU A 257 12.74 -28.01 -9.30
C LEU A 257 12.15 -29.31 -9.84
N VAL A 258 10.98 -29.21 -10.49
CA VAL A 258 10.30 -30.35 -11.10
C VAL A 258 11.32 -31.06 -11.98
N SER A 259 11.78 -32.22 -11.51
CA SER A 259 12.72 -33.05 -12.24
C SER A 259 12.10 -33.38 -13.59
N LYS A 260 12.74 -32.91 -14.67
CA LYS A 260 12.34 -33.21 -16.04
C LYS A 260 12.21 -34.72 -16.17
N LYS A 261 10.99 -35.22 -16.44
CA LYS A 261 10.73 -36.64 -16.73
C LYS A 261 11.74 -37.15 -17.77
N PRO A 262 12.42 -38.29 -17.55
CA PRO A 262 13.35 -38.82 -18.54
C PRO A 262 12.60 -39.21 -19.81
N LYS A 263 13.06 -38.71 -20.97
CA LYS A 263 12.60 -39.16 -22.29
C LYS A 263 12.79 -40.68 -22.40
N LYS A 264 11.70 -41.42 -22.59
CA LYS A 264 11.75 -42.86 -22.92
C LYS A 264 12.57 -43.06 -24.20
N GLN A 265 13.74 -43.68 -24.08
CA GLN A 265 14.49 -44.21 -25.22
C GLN A 265 13.70 -45.33 -25.88
N LYS A 266 13.35 -45.16 -27.16
CA LYS A 266 12.83 -46.23 -28.02
C LYS A 266 13.91 -47.30 -28.20
N LYS A 267 13.73 -48.48 -27.59
CA LYS A 267 14.52 -49.67 -27.91
C LYS A 267 14.11 -50.20 -29.29
N ASN A 268 14.97 -49.98 -30.29
CA ASN A 268 14.94 -50.75 -31.53
C ASN A 268 15.33 -52.21 -31.23
N LYS A 269 14.36 -53.12 -31.27
CA LYS A 269 14.62 -54.56 -31.35
C LYS A 269 14.96 -54.92 -32.79
N LYS A 270 16.23 -55.22 -33.06
CA LYS A 270 16.61 -56.09 -34.18
C LYS A 270 16.35 -57.55 -33.75
N ARG A 271 15.67 -58.32 -34.61
CA ARG A 271 15.79 -59.78 -34.65
C ARG A 271 15.79 -60.21 -36.11
N LYS A 272 16.90 -60.85 -36.46
CA LYS A 272 17.17 -61.82 -37.53
C LYS A 272 16.42 -61.67 -38.84
#